data_AF-A0A954XBY6-F1
#
_entry.id   AF-A0A954XBY6-F1
#
_cell.length_a   1.000
_cell.length_b   1.000
_cell.length_c   1.000
_cell.angle_alpha   90.00
_cell.angle_beta   90.00
_cell.angle_gamma   90.00
#
_symmetry.space_group_name_H-M   'P 1'
#
loop_
_entity.id
_entity.type
_entity.pdbx_description
1 polymer ?
#
loop_
_entity_poly.entity_id
_entity_poly.type
_entity_poly.pdbx_seq_one_letter_code
_entity_poly.pdbx_strand_id
1 'polypeptide(L)' 'MSLRDRRELETTREKLRLLEERYDANQRSTTSDERVRELSCRSLKQLINQLREEIVRYETANSFQAPGK' A
#
# COMPACT_ATOMS: atom_id res chain seq x y z
N MET A 1 3.68 -9.35 -4.61
CA MET A 1 4.51 -9.10 -5.81
C MET A 1 5.92 -8.86 -5.29
N SER A 2 6.91 -8.61 -6.16
CA SER A 2 8.21 -8.16 -5.71
C SER A 2 8.60 -7.00 -6.61
N LEU A 3 8.85 -5.84 -6.01
CA LEU A 3 9.35 -4.67 -6.72
C LEU A 3 10.73 -4.99 -7.28
N ARG A 4 10.95 -4.72 -8.57
CA ARG A 4 12.22 -4.99 -9.26
C ARG A 4 13.04 -3.74 -9.43
N ASP A 5 12.37 -2.62 -9.71
CA ASP A 5 13.02 -1.36 -10.08
C ASP A 5 12.41 -0.16 -9.34
N ARG A 6 13.20 0.92 -9.26
CA ARG A 6 12.79 2.19 -8.62
C ARG A 6 11.49 2.75 -9.21
N ARG A 7 11.23 2.54 -10.51
CA ARG A 7 10.00 2.96 -11.17
C ARG A 7 8.77 2.18 -10.67
N GLU A 8 8.92 0.88 -10.39
CA GLU A 8 7.85 0.09 -9.78
C GLU A 8 7.62 0.50 -8.33
N LEU A 9 8.68 0.86 -7.59
CA LEU A 9 8.57 1.42 -6.24
C LEU A 9 7.77 2.73 -6.25
N GLU A 10 8.07 3.66 -7.16
CA GLU A 10 7.35 4.94 -7.30
C GLU A 10 5.88 4.74 -7.68
N THR A 11 5.60 3.86 -8.64
CA THR A 11 4.24 3.48 -9.03
C THR A 11 3.48 2.87 -7.86
N THR A 12 4.15 2.02 -7.07
CA THR A 12 3.54 1.36 -5.91
C THR A 12 3.26 2.34 -4.78
N ARG A 13 4.13 3.34 -4.58
CA ARG A 13 3.89 4.45 -3.62
C ARG A 13 2.72 5.33 -4.04
N GLU A 14 2.61 5.65 -5.32
CA GLU A 14 1.47 6.42 -5.84
C GLU A 14 0.15 5.64 -5.66
N LYS A 15 0.16 4.36 -6.00
CA LYS A 15 -0.99 3.46 -5.78
C LYS A 15 -1.35 3.32 -4.31
N LEU A 16 -0.35 3.24 -3.42
CA LEU A 16 -0.56 3.21 -1.97
C LEU A 16 -1.30 4.46 -1.50
N ARG A 17 -0.84 5.64 -1.93
CA ARG A 17 -1.47 6.92 -1.57
C ARG A 17 -2.93 7.00 -2.02
N LEU A 18 -3.23 6.55 -3.25
CA LEU A 18 -4.59 6.51 -3.76
C LEU A 18 -5.50 5.56 -2.95
N LEU A 19 -4.96 4.42 -2.52
CA LEU A 19 -5.68 3.45 -1.69
C LEU A 19 -5.94 3.99 -0.28
N GLU A 20 -4.97 4.71 0.31
CA GLU A 20 -5.12 5.38 1.60
C GLU A 20 -6.20 6.47 1.54
N GLU A 21 -6.19 7.30 0.49
CA GLU A 21 -7.22 8.32 0.27
C GLU A 21 -8.62 7.69 0.11
N ARG A 22 -8.71 6.60 -0.66
CA ARG A 22 -9.97 5.87 -0.82
C ARG A 22 -10.43 5.19 0.46
N TYR A 23 -9.52 4.72 1.31
CA TYR A 23 -9.84 4.18 2.62
C TYR A 23 -10.44 5.26 3.53
N ASP A 24 -9.81 6.44 3.60
CA ASP A 24 -10.32 7.57 4.38
C ASP A 24 -11.70 8.03 3.86
N ALA A 25 -11.87 8.13 2.53
CA ALA A 25 -13.16 8.45 1.92
C ALA A 25 -14.25 7.42 2.26
N ASN A 26 -13.95 6.12 2.20
CA ASN A 26 -14.89 5.06 2.60
C ASN A 26 -15.19 5.08 4.10
N GLN A 27 -14.21 5.45 4.92
CA GLN A 27 -14.41 5.57 6.36
C GLN A 27 -15.34 6.74 6.70
N ARG A 28 -15.26 7.85 5.97
CA ARG A 28 -16.14 9.02 6.17
C ARG A 28 -17.52 8.86 5.54
N SER A 29 -17.65 7.98 4.54
CA SER A 29 -18.92 7.75 3.85
C SER A 29 -19.96 7.11 4.78
N THR A 30 -21.06 7.80 5.01
CA THR A 30 -22.23 7.33 5.79
C THR A 30 -23.16 6.49 4.91
N THR A 31 -22.61 5.46 4.27
CA THR A 31 -23.43 4.59 3.41
C THR A 31 -24.31 3.65 4.24
N SER A 32 -25.50 3.32 3.74
CA SER A 32 -26.51 2.56 4.47
C SER A 32 -26.14 1.09 4.70
N ASP A 33 -25.15 0.57 3.96
CA ASP A 33 -24.64 -0.81 4.07
C ASP A 33 -23.33 -0.86 4.87
N GLU A 34 -23.45 -0.83 6.19
CA GLU A 34 -22.33 -0.89 7.13
C GLU A 34 -21.43 -2.12 6.89
N ARG A 35 -22.04 -3.28 6.59
CA ARG A 35 -21.33 -4.54 6.36
C ARG A 35 -20.44 -4.50 5.11
N VAL A 36 -20.92 -3.87 4.03
CA VAL A 36 -20.17 -3.72 2.78
C VAL A 36 -19.02 -2.73 2.98
N ARG A 37 -19.24 -1.67 3.76
CA ARG A 37 -18.21 -0.71 4.16
C ARG A 37 -17.12 -1.38 5.00
N GLU A 38 -17.48 -2.17 6.01
CA GLU A 38 -16.52 -2.90 6.83
C GLU A 38 -15.66 -3.86 6.01
N LEU A 39 -16.27 -4.65 5.14
CA LEU A 39 -15.54 -5.57 4.25
C LEU A 39 -14.60 -4.80 3.30
N SER A 40 -15.07 -3.71 2.70
CA SER A 40 -14.27 -2.88 1.80
C SER A 40 -13.08 -2.25 2.53
N CYS A 41 -13.31 -1.68 3.71
CA CYS A 41 -12.26 -1.11 4.57
C CYS A 41 -11.25 -2.18 4.99
N ARG A 42 -11.71 -3.38 5.36
CA ARG A 42 -10.83 -4.49 5.75
C ARG A 42 -9.94 -4.94 4.59
N SER A 43 -10.52 -5.14 3.40
CA SER A 43 -9.77 -5.52 2.20
C SER A 43 -8.78 -4.44 1.77
N LEU A 44 -9.19 -3.16 1.79
CA LEU A 44 -8.31 -2.03 1.48
C LEU A 44 -7.15 -1.95 2.46
N LYS A 45 -7.41 -2.09 3.77
CA LYS A 45 -6.38 -2.08 4.80
C LYS A 45 -5.37 -3.22 4.63
N GLN A 46 -5.84 -4.43 4.30
CA GLN A 46 -4.93 -5.54 4.01
C GLN A 46 -4.05 -5.26 2.81
N LEU A 47 -4.62 -4.71 1.73
CA LEU A 47 -3.85 -4.36 0.54
C LEU A 47 -2.80 -3.27 0.82
N ILE A 48 -3.18 -2.22 1.57
CA ILE A 48 -2.26 -1.15 2.01
C ILE A 48 -1.10 -1.73 2.81
N ASN A 49 -1.38 -2.64 3.75
CA ASN A 49 -0.33 -3.28 4.54
C ASN A 49 0.60 -4.12 3.66
N GLN A 50 0.07 -4.93 2.75
CA GLN A 50 0.89 -5.73 1.84
C GLN A 50 1.81 -4.85 0.97
N LEU A 51 1.29 -3.76 0.42
CA LEU A 51 2.07 -2.82 -0.38
C LEU A 51 3.16 -2.12 0.44
N ARG A 52 2.88 -1.74 1.69
CA ARG A 52 3.88 -1.18 2.62
C ARG A 52 4.99 -2.17 2.91
N GLU A 53 4.65 -3.42 3.22
CA GLU A 53 5.64 -4.47 3.47
C GLU A 53 6.51 -4.73 2.23
N GLU A 54 5.92 -4.70 1.04
CA GLU A 54 6.66 -4.88 -0.22
C GLU A 54 7.64 -3.72 -0.48
N ILE A 55 7.22 -2.48 -0.22
CA ILE A 55 8.08 -1.29 -0.25
C ILE A 55 9.24 -1.43 0.72
N VAL A 56 8.97 -1.74 1.99
CA VAL A 56 10.01 -1.88 3.03
C VAL A 56 10.98 -3.01 2.68
N ARG A 57 10.47 -4.14 2.18
CA ARG A 57 11.29 -5.28 1.74
C ARG A 57 12.22 -4.87 0.61
N TYR A 58 11.72 -4.14 -0.39
CA TYR A 58 12.54 -3.63 -1.50
C TYR A 58 13.57 -2.63 -1.01
N GLU A 59 13.18 -1.64 -0.21
CA GLU A 59 14.10 -0.63 0.31
C GLU A 59 15.19 -1.23 1.19
N THR A 60 14.86 -2.25 1.99
CA THR A 60 15.84 -2.99 2.79
C THR A 60 16.76 -3.80 1.90
N ALA A 61 16.23 -4.57 0.95
CA ALA A 61 17.03 -5.36 0.01
C ALA A 61 17.97 -4.48 -0.83
N ASN A 62 17.51 -3.30 -1.24
CA ASN A 62 18.28 -2.34 -2.02
C ASN A 62 19.27 -1.53 -1.14
N SER A 63 18.93 -1.23 0.11
CA SER A 63 19.87 -0.60 1.06
C SER A 63 21.00 -1.55 1.47
N PHE A 64 20.74 -2.86 1.50
CA PHE A 64 21.77 -3.89 1.68
C PHE A 64 22.65 -4.10 0.44
N GLN A 65 22.27 -3.57 -0.73
CA GLN A 65 23.07 -3.57 -1.96
C GLN A 65 23.97 -2.33 -2.11
N ALA A 66 24.24 -1.57 -1.05
CA ALA A 66 25.37 -0.66 -1.02
C ALA A 66 26.65 -1.44 -0.62
N PRO A 67 27.45 -2.00 -1.56
CA PRO A 67 28.78 -2.48 -1.21
C PRO A 67 29.60 -1.27 -0.74
N GLY A 68 30.31 -1.50 0.35
CA GLY A 68 31.33 -0.58 0.85
C GLY A 68 32.30 -0.19 -0.26
N LYS A 69 32.76 1.07 -0.14
CA LYS A 69 33.90 1.61 -0.87
C LYS A 69 35.14 0.72 -0.74
#